data_AF-A0A5S9IQZ9-F1
#
_entry.id   AF-A0A5S9IQZ9-F1
#
_cell.length_a   1.000
_cell.length_b   1.000
_cell.length_c   1.000
_cell.angle_alpha   90.00
_cell.angle_beta   90.00
_cell.angle_gamma   90.00
#
_symmetry.space_group_name_H-M   'P 1'
#
loop_
_entity.id
_entity.type
_entity.pdbx_description
1 polymer ?
#
loop_
_entity_poly.entity_id
_entity_poly.type
_entity_poly.pdbx_seq_one_letter_code
_entity_poly.pdbx_strand_id
1 'polypeptide(L)'
;MNTPQLQLPQHPNAKQRKQNTRWAFVIVIILQLATITVLLLRPKQQATNTSYLQKTAIKLEEMNLRSAAVEVWLQYIATGVDDNKRAALYLRVARLLQNDGKHKDAAKYFVFSQRLEKNEETKRQIAEYLSDSLSEMKRFSAMEDIVKEQVEFGYKKKAKEVLAQIGQREIYADDVQKIITRQIATKTNLMRLAFPQMAQNTQLMEGMSKQYETAEGKKAALEEYLFHEVLWRKAVEDGLHNESVHQKSVKNIAKRLLVNEVLQREVNRQIVVLPEEINAYYQQNAAQFVSPAFAKVTIKNFSNEEQAKEAILSEEEKEKAITITPETSRVDDIGDISSIVGEIFSEASSAKTIYTLNEKFVRVWIHEMEKQKQQSLEDVREQIQRQVYQKKYQMIMQQFMQQLYKKYNAEMFSKDEQQPQEKKVEEKEAK
;
A
#
# COMPACT_ATOMS: atom_id res chain seq x y z
N MET A 1 28.53 -106.03 -60.56
CA MET A 1 28.32 -105.57 -59.17
C MET A 1 29.52 -104.72 -58.78
N ASN A 2 29.37 -103.39 -58.76
CA ASN A 2 30.38 -102.45 -58.25
C ASN A 2 29.67 -101.55 -57.22
N THR A 3 30.12 -101.60 -55.98
CA THR A 3 29.64 -100.81 -54.85
C THR A 3 30.31 -99.43 -54.81
N PRO A 4 29.60 -98.36 -54.43
CA PRO A 4 30.18 -97.03 -54.29
C PRO A 4 30.90 -96.86 -52.94
N GLN A 5 32.08 -96.23 -52.96
CA GLN A 5 32.81 -95.82 -51.76
C GLN A 5 32.33 -94.44 -51.28
N LEU A 6 32.01 -94.36 -49.99
CA LEU A 6 31.70 -93.12 -49.26
C LEU A 6 33.01 -92.42 -48.87
N GLN A 7 33.19 -91.15 -49.25
CA GLN A 7 34.26 -90.29 -48.71
C GLN A 7 33.71 -89.43 -47.57
N LEU A 8 34.35 -89.50 -46.40
CA LEU A 8 34.08 -88.64 -45.25
C LEU A 8 34.96 -87.38 -45.30
N PRO A 9 34.42 -86.20 -44.89
CA PRO A 9 35.16 -84.95 -44.92
C PRO A 9 36.27 -84.90 -43.86
N GLN A 10 37.43 -84.40 -44.25
CA GLN A 10 38.58 -84.20 -43.36
C GLN A 10 38.32 -83.04 -42.39
N HIS A 11 38.44 -83.31 -41.09
CA HIS A 11 38.40 -82.28 -40.06
C HIS A 11 39.71 -81.48 -40.01
N PRO A 12 39.64 -80.14 -39.83
CA PRO A 12 40.82 -79.30 -39.75
C PRO A 12 41.62 -79.54 -38.46
N ASN A 13 42.94 -79.40 -38.64
CA ASN A 13 44.02 -79.82 -37.75
C ASN A 13 43.98 -79.14 -36.36
N ALA A 14 43.98 -79.95 -35.28
CA ALA A 14 43.79 -79.49 -33.90
C ALA A 14 44.88 -78.53 -33.36
N LYS A 15 46.03 -78.41 -34.03
CA LYS A 15 47.13 -77.52 -33.62
C LYS A 15 46.89 -76.04 -33.94
N GLN A 16 46.05 -75.69 -34.91
CA GLN A 16 45.76 -74.28 -35.23
C GLN A 16 44.81 -73.59 -34.24
N ARG A 17 44.04 -74.35 -33.44
CA ARG A 17 43.10 -73.78 -32.45
C ARG A 17 43.77 -73.17 -31.21
N LYS A 18 44.97 -73.63 -30.81
CA LYS A 18 45.62 -73.17 -29.57
C LYS A 18 46.34 -71.82 -29.68
N GLN A 19 46.69 -71.38 -30.90
CA GLN A 19 47.38 -70.12 -31.10
C GLN A 19 46.39 -68.94 -31.19
N ASN A 20 45.22 -69.16 -31.80
CA ASN A 20 44.20 -68.13 -31.96
C ASN A 20 43.47 -67.79 -30.64
N THR A 21 43.37 -68.71 -29.68
CA THR A 21 42.72 -68.44 -28.38
C THR A 21 43.57 -67.56 -27.46
N ARG A 22 44.90 -67.61 -27.56
CA ARG A 22 45.80 -66.74 -26.78
C ARG A 22 45.71 -65.28 -27.22
N TRP A 23 45.62 -65.04 -28.54
CA TRP A 23 45.43 -63.69 -29.08
C TRP A 23 44.03 -63.13 -28.81
N ALA A 24 42.99 -63.99 -28.87
CA ALA A 24 41.64 -63.57 -28.51
C ALA A 24 41.54 -63.08 -27.05
N PHE A 25 42.23 -63.74 -26.10
CA PHE A 25 42.22 -63.32 -24.70
C PHE A 25 42.93 -61.98 -24.47
N VAL A 26 44.06 -61.75 -25.15
CA VAL A 26 44.80 -60.48 -25.07
C VAL A 26 43.98 -59.33 -25.66
N ILE A 27 43.29 -59.55 -26.78
CA ILE A 27 42.42 -58.54 -27.38
C ILE A 27 41.26 -58.19 -26.45
N VAL A 28 40.64 -59.18 -25.79
CA VAL A 28 39.55 -58.92 -24.82
C VAL A 28 40.04 -58.12 -23.62
N ILE A 29 41.22 -58.42 -23.07
CA ILE A 29 41.81 -57.66 -21.95
C ILE A 29 42.15 -56.22 -22.37
N ILE A 30 42.69 -56.02 -23.58
CA ILE A 30 42.97 -54.69 -24.12
C ILE A 30 41.67 -53.91 -24.34
N LEU A 31 40.60 -54.57 -24.83
CA LEU A 31 39.28 -53.95 -24.97
C LEU A 31 38.68 -53.57 -23.63
N GLN A 32 38.82 -54.41 -22.59
CA GLN A 32 38.35 -54.10 -21.25
C GLN A 32 39.14 -52.96 -20.61
N LEU A 33 40.46 -52.95 -20.75
CA LEU A 33 41.30 -51.84 -20.30
C LEU A 33 40.96 -50.56 -21.08
N ALA A 34 40.78 -50.61 -22.40
CA ALA A 34 40.35 -49.46 -23.19
C ALA A 34 38.98 -48.93 -22.75
N THR A 35 38.01 -49.78 -22.43
CA THR A 35 36.72 -49.34 -21.87
C THR A 35 36.85 -48.71 -20.48
N ILE A 36 37.71 -49.24 -19.61
CA ILE A 36 37.97 -48.64 -18.29
C ILE A 36 38.70 -47.30 -18.44
N THR A 37 39.63 -47.21 -19.38
CA THR A 37 40.37 -45.96 -19.66
C THR A 37 39.44 -44.90 -20.26
N VAL A 38 38.50 -45.26 -21.15
CA VAL A 38 37.46 -44.35 -21.68
C VAL A 38 36.45 -43.93 -20.59
N LEU A 39 36.16 -44.79 -19.61
CA LEU A 39 35.33 -44.42 -18.45
C LEU A 39 36.05 -43.45 -17.51
N LEU A 40 37.37 -43.61 -17.33
CA LEU A 40 38.20 -42.75 -16.48
C LEU A 40 38.65 -41.45 -17.18
N LEU A 41 38.67 -41.40 -18.51
CA LEU A 41 38.98 -40.21 -19.31
C LEU A 41 37.74 -39.44 -19.80
N ARG A 42 36.54 -39.66 -19.25
CA ARG A 42 35.43 -38.73 -19.53
C ARG A 42 35.83 -37.32 -19.09
N PRO A 43 36.04 -36.37 -20.02
CA PRO A 43 36.37 -35.01 -19.64
C PRO A 43 35.13 -34.38 -19.00
N LYS A 44 35.35 -33.56 -17.97
CA LYS A 44 34.40 -32.64 -17.30
C LYS A 44 33.32 -32.08 -18.26
N GLN A 45 32.20 -32.80 -18.42
CA GLN A 45 30.97 -32.27 -19.06
C GLN A 45 30.02 -31.60 -18.06
N GLN A 46 30.44 -31.43 -16.79
CA GLN A 46 29.63 -30.76 -15.77
C GLN A 46 29.69 -29.22 -15.84
N ALA A 47 30.72 -28.63 -16.45
CA ALA A 47 30.90 -27.17 -16.46
C ALA A 47 29.92 -26.43 -17.39
N THR A 48 29.45 -27.07 -18.47
CA THR A 48 28.52 -26.47 -19.44
C THR A 48 27.07 -26.45 -18.93
N ASN A 49 26.66 -27.39 -18.08
CA ASN A 49 25.29 -27.46 -17.56
C ASN A 49 25.05 -26.47 -16.39
N THR A 50 26.07 -26.23 -15.56
CA THR A 50 25.94 -25.34 -14.38
C THR A 50 25.71 -23.87 -14.76
N SER A 51 26.50 -23.34 -15.70
CA SER A 51 26.32 -21.95 -16.17
C SER A 51 24.98 -21.75 -16.87
N TYR A 52 24.51 -22.76 -17.62
CA TYR A 52 23.21 -22.74 -18.29
C TYR A 52 22.04 -22.71 -17.30
N LEU A 53 22.06 -23.57 -16.28
CA LEU A 53 21.04 -23.58 -15.22
C LEU A 53 20.96 -22.24 -14.47
N GLN A 54 22.12 -21.67 -14.12
CA GLN A 54 22.16 -20.37 -13.44
C GLN A 54 21.55 -19.25 -14.31
N LYS A 55 21.94 -19.16 -15.59
CA LYS A 55 21.39 -18.15 -16.52
C LYS A 55 19.89 -18.33 -16.74
N THR A 56 19.44 -19.58 -16.85
CA THR A 56 18.02 -19.92 -17.03
C THR A 56 17.21 -19.51 -15.81
N ALA A 57 17.68 -19.81 -14.60
CA ALA A 57 17.00 -19.43 -13.37
C ALA A 57 16.88 -17.90 -13.22
N ILE A 58 17.95 -17.15 -13.52
CA ILE A 58 17.92 -15.67 -13.52
C ILE A 58 16.89 -15.13 -14.52
N LYS A 59 16.88 -15.65 -15.75
CA LYS A 59 15.91 -15.22 -16.77
C LYS A 59 14.47 -15.50 -16.36
N LEU A 60 14.20 -16.62 -15.71
CA LEU A 60 12.87 -16.94 -15.19
C LEU A 60 12.45 -16.00 -14.05
N GLU A 61 13.38 -15.55 -13.20
CA GLU A 61 13.09 -14.51 -12.20
C GLU A 61 12.77 -13.16 -12.82
N GLU A 62 13.52 -12.74 -13.84
CA GLU A 62 13.28 -11.50 -14.58
C GLU A 62 11.89 -11.48 -15.23
N MET A 63 11.41 -12.65 -15.67
CA MET A 63 10.06 -12.86 -16.18
C MET A 63 9.00 -13.00 -15.08
N ASN A 64 9.39 -12.90 -13.80
CA ASN A 64 8.55 -13.09 -12.62
C ASN A 64 7.91 -14.49 -12.53
N LEU A 65 8.52 -15.51 -13.15
CA LEU A 65 8.10 -16.91 -13.12
C LEU A 65 8.73 -17.64 -11.93
N ARG A 66 8.37 -17.19 -10.71
CA ARG A 66 9.05 -17.55 -9.45
C ARG A 66 9.11 -19.04 -9.17
N SER A 67 8.00 -19.76 -9.36
CA SER A 67 7.94 -21.21 -9.13
C SER A 67 8.88 -21.99 -10.06
N ALA A 68 8.90 -21.65 -11.36
CA ALA A 68 9.81 -22.27 -12.33
C ALA A 68 11.28 -21.91 -12.04
N ALA A 69 11.56 -20.67 -11.64
CA ALA A 69 12.91 -20.25 -11.25
C ALA A 69 13.43 -21.06 -10.05
N VAL A 70 12.59 -21.30 -9.04
CA VAL A 70 12.93 -22.12 -7.86
C VAL A 70 13.36 -23.52 -8.26
N GLU A 71 12.62 -24.17 -9.16
CA GLU A 71 12.96 -25.52 -9.63
C GLU A 71 14.36 -25.56 -10.27
N VAL A 72 14.66 -24.60 -11.15
CA VAL A 72 15.96 -24.52 -11.83
C VAL A 72 17.09 -24.18 -10.85
N TRP A 73 16.83 -23.32 -9.85
CA TRP A 73 17.81 -23.04 -8.79
C TRP A 73 18.12 -24.26 -7.94
N LEU A 74 17.12 -25.06 -7.59
CA LEU A 74 17.32 -26.30 -6.83
C LEU A 74 18.13 -27.32 -7.64
N GLN A 75 17.89 -27.41 -8.96
CA GLN A 75 18.73 -28.21 -9.86
C GLN A 75 20.17 -27.70 -9.90
N TYR A 76 20.37 -26.37 -9.96
CA TYR A 76 21.69 -25.75 -9.91
C TYR A 76 22.41 -26.02 -8.57
N ILE A 77 21.70 -25.95 -7.44
CA ILE A 77 22.24 -26.27 -6.12
C ILE A 77 22.72 -27.74 -6.08
N ALA A 78 21.95 -28.65 -6.68
CA ALA A 78 22.26 -30.07 -6.73
C ALA A 78 23.53 -30.42 -7.54
N THR A 79 24.08 -29.49 -8.34
CA THR A 79 25.33 -29.74 -9.08
C THR A 79 26.59 -29.67 -8.22
N GLY A 80 26.47 -29.47 -6.91
CA GLY A 80 27.60 -29.48 -5.97
C GLY A 80 28.29 -28.13 -5.80
N VAL A 81 27.53 -27.03 -5.71
CA VAL A 81 28.05 -25.71 -5.29
C VAL A 81 28.58 -25.76 -3.85
N ASP A 82 29.59 -24.94 -3.56
CA ASP A 82 30.16 -24.79 -2.21
C ASP A 82 29.15 -24.25 -1.20
N ASP A 83 29.42 -24.45 0.10
CA ASP A 83 28.44 -24.15 1.16
C ASP A 83 28.09 -22.67 1.28
N ASN A 84 29.04 -21.75 1.07
CA ASN A 84 28.76 -20.31 1.14
C ASN A 84 27.81 -19.90 0.01
N LYS A 85 28.10 -20.35 -1.22
CA LYS A 85 27.23 -20.10 -2.36
C LYS A 85 25.88 -20.81 -2.22
N ARG A 86 25.88 -22.02 -1.66
CA ARG A 86 24.67 -22.79 -1.39
C ARG A 86 23.77 -22.09 -0.36
N ALA A 87 24.33 -21.50 0.69
CA ALA A 87 23.59 -20.69 1.66
C ALA A 87 22.87 -19.52 0.96
N ALA A 88 23.62 -18.71 0.18
CA ALA A 88 23.04 -17.58 -0.56
C ALA A 88 21.95 -18.00 -1.56
N LEU A 89 22.11 -19.16 -2.22
CA LEU A 89 21.11 -19.69 -3.14
C LEU A 89 19.87 -20.21 -2.42
N TYR A 90 20.00 -20.85 -1.26
CA TYR A 90 18.84 -21.22 -0.44
C TYR A 90 18.09 -20.01 0.08
N LEU A 91 18.80 -18.95 0.50
CA LEU A 91 18.17 -17.66 0.85
C LEU A 91 17.38 -17.11 -0.35
N ARG A 92 17.96 -17.12 -1.56
CA ARG A 92 17.28 -16.67 -2.77
C ARG A 92 16.01 -17.48 -3.06
N VAL A 93 16.12 -18.82 -3.03
CA VAL A 93 14.97 -19.73 -3.20
C VAL A 93 13.89 -19.47 -2.16
N ALA A 94 14.27 -19.32 -0.89
CA ALA A 94 13.34 -19.03 0.19
C ALA A 94 12.59 -17.71 -0.04
N ARG A 95 13.29 -16.66 -0.48
CA ARG A 95 12.68 -15.35 -0.80
C ARG A 95 11.73 -15.41 -1.98
N LEU A 96 12.07 -16.16 -3.03
CA LEU A 96 11.16 -16.38 -4.17
C LEU A 96 9.87 -17.07 -3.72
N LEU A 97 9.97 -18.10 -2.88
CA LEU A 97 8.82 -18.83 -2.32
C LEU A 97 8.00 -17.96 -1.36
N GLN A 98 8.66 -17.19 -0.49
CA GLN A 98 8.01 -16.25 0.42
C GLN A 98 7.20 -15.21 -0.34
N ASN A 99 7.79 -14.64 -1.40
CA ASN A 99 7.11 -13.68 -2.27
C ASN A 99 5.96 -14.30 -3.08
N ASP A 100 5.99 -15.62 -3.32
CA ASP A 100 4.92 -16.39 -3.97
C ASP A 100 3.83 -16.85 -2.95
N GLY A 101 3.93 -16.44 -1.69
CA GLY A 101 3.00 -16.82 -0.61
C GLY A 101 3.18 -18.25 -0.09
N LYS A 102 4.21 -18.98 -0.55
CA LYS A 102 4.49 -20.37 -0.16
C LYS A 102 5.34 -20.41 1.12
N HIS A 103 4.81 -19.84 2.20
CA HIS A 103 5.55 -19.63 3.45
C HIS A 103 6.09 -20.92 4.09
N LYS A 104 5.39 -22.06 3.92
CA LYS A 104 5.86 -23.38 4.39
C LYS A 104 7.14 -23.83 3.70
N ASP A 105 7.18 -23.73 2.38
CA ASP A 105 8.36 -24.12 1.62
C ASP A 105 9.49 -23.10 1.82
N ALA A 106 9.16 -21.81 1.91
CA ALA A 106 10.12 -20.77 2.21
C ALA A 106 10.84 -21.01 3.54
N ALA A 107 10.10 -21.32 4.62
CA ALA A 107 10.66 -21.60 5.93
C ALA A 107 11.68 -22.75 5.91
N LYS A 108 11.40 -23.83 5.17
CA LYS A 108 12.34 -24.95 4.98
C LYS A 108 13.69 -24.46 4.43
N TYR A 109 13.67 -23.62 3.39
CA TYR A 109 14.90 -23.14 2.74
C TYR A 109 15.61 -22.04 3.54
N PHE A 110 14.89 -21.21 4.30
CA PHE A 110 15.52 -20.30 5.26
C PHE A 110 16.31 -21.06 6.33
N VAL A 111 15.76 -22.16 6.87
CA VAL A 111 16.49 -23.03 7.82
C VAL A 111 17.75 -23.62 7.18
N PHE A 112 17.67 -24.10 5.94
CA PHE A 112 18.85 -24.60 5.22
C PHE A 112 19.90 -23.51 4.99
N SER A 113 19.47 -22.31 4.61
CA SER A 113 20.37 -21.17 4.45
C SER A 113 21.05 -20.78 5.77
N GLN A 114 20.29 -20.68 6.85
CA GLN A 114 20.78 -20.24 8.16
C GLN A 114 21.86 -21.18 8.71
N ARG A 115 21.70 -22.49 8.53
CA ARG A 115 22.67 -23.51 8.98
C ARG A 115 24.00 -23.46 8.23
N LEU A 116 23.98 -23.05 6.97
CA LEU A 116 25.17 -22.98 6.12
C LEU A 116 25.83 -21.60 6.16
N GLU A 117 25.07 -20.56 6.51
CA GLU A 117 25.57 -19.19 6.60
C GLU A 117 26.58 -19.05 7.72
N LYS A 118 27.66 -18.31 7.47
CA LYS A 118 28.73 -18.04 8.44
C LYS A 118 28.71 -16.59 8.92
N ASN A 119 28.10 -15.69 8.15
CA ASN A 119 27.95 -14.30 8.53
C ASN A 119 26.79 -14.11 9.52
N GLU A 120 27.09 -13.63 10.72
CA GLU A 120 26.10 -13.44 11.80
C GLU A 120 25.04 -12.36 11.47
N GLU A 121 25.39 -11.31 10.72
CA GLU A 121 24.41 -10.32 10.26
C GLU A 121 23.42 -10.93 9.26
N THR A 122 23.93 -11.72 8.30
CA THR A 122 23.10 -12.43 7.33
C THR A 122 22.21 -13.48 8.02
N LYS A 123 22.73 -14.21 9.02
CA LYS A 123 21.91 -15.12 9.84
C LYS A 123 20.75 -14.40 10.53
N ARG A 124 20.98 -13.20 11.06
CA ARG A 124 19.92 -12.39 11.67
C ARG A 124 18.83 -12.03 10.67
N GLN A 125 19.23 -11.56 9.48
CA GLN A 125 18.28 -11.27 8.40
C GLN A 125 17.50 -12.52 7.97
N ILE A 126 18.17 -13.66 7.83
CA ILE A 126 17.52 -14.93 7.49
C ILE A 126 16.47 -15.30 8.54
N ALA A 127 16.79 -15.17 9.82
CA ALA A 127 15.86 -15.52 10.89
C ALA A 127 14.71 -14.50 11.05
N GLU A 128 14.89 -13.23 10.68
CA GLU A 128 13.77 -12.28 10.53
C GLU A 128 12.81 -12.75 9.42
N TYR A 129 13.32 -13.11 8.23
CA TYR A 129 12.47 -13.63 7.15
C TYR A 129 11.82 -14.98 7.48
N LEU A 130 12.50 -15.84 8.23
CA LEU A 130 11.95 -17.10 8.72
C LEU A 130 10.83 -16.83 9.75
N SER A 131 11.03 -15.88 10.66
CA SER A 131 10.02 -15.42 11.61
C SER A 131 8.78 -14.92 10.88
N ASP A 132 8.94 -14.06 9.87
CA ASP A 132 7.83 -13.59 9.03
C ASP A 132 7.07 -14.76 8.39
N SER A 133 7.79 -15.74 7.83
CA SER A 133 7.18 -16.92 7.21
C SER A 133 6.44 -17.81 8.23
N LEU A 134 6.93 -17.91 9.47
CA LEU A 134 6.25 -18.62 10.55
C LEU A 134 5.04 -17.87 11.07
N SER A 135 5.08 -16.54 11.06
CA SER A 135 3.93 -15.68 11.38
C SER A 135 2.77 -15.96 10.44
N GLU A 136 3.05 -15.97 9.13
CA GLU A 136 2.06 -16.25 8.08
C GLU A 136 1.50 -17.68 8.19
N MET A 137 2.33 -18.62 8.66
CA MET A 137 1.89 -20.00 8.96
C MET A 137 1.22 -20.17 10.33
N LYS A 138 1.18 -19.12 11.16
CA LYS A 138 0.59 -19.11 12.52
C LYS A 138 1.32 -20.08 13.46
N ARG A 139 2.61 -20.31 13.23
CA ARG A 139 3.46 -21.20 14.03
C ARG A 139 4.20 -20.38 15.10
N PHE A 140 3.44 -19.76 16.00
CA PHE A 140 3.98 -18.82 16.99
C PHE A 140 4.97 -19.46 17.95
N SER A 141 4.76 -20.72 18.35
CA SER A 141 5.72 -21.45 19.18
C SER A 141 7.08 -21.61 18.49
N ALA A 142 7.09 -21.98 17.21
CA ALA A 142 8.32 -22.14 16.44
C ALA A 142 9.01 -20.81 16.13
N MET A 143 8.23 -19.73 15.99
CA MET A 143 8.77 -18.37 15.88
C MET A 143 9.45 -17.94 17.19
N GLU A 144 8.80 -18.20 18.31
CA GLU A 144 9.31 -17.95 19.66
C GLU A 144 10.64 -18.69 19.89
N ASP A 145 10.76 -19.94 19.44
CA ASP A 145 12.01 -20.71 19.49
C ASP A 145 13.16 -20.04 18.71
N ILE A 146 12.90 -19.49 17.51
CA ILE A 146 13.92 -18.80 16.69
C ILE A 146 14.35 -17.48 17.33
N VAL A 147 13.40 -16.73 17.89
CA VAL A 147 13.71 -15.47 18.59
C VAL A 147 14.60 -15.76 19.80
N LYS A 148 14.31 -16.82 20.56
CA LYS A 148 15.14 -17.26 21.67
C LYS A 148 16.55 -17.64 21.21
N GLU A 149 16.66 -18.43 20.14
CA GLU A 149 17.94 -18.82 19.55
C GLU A 149 18.77 -17.58 19.11
N GLN A 150 18.13 -16.58 18.50
CA GLN A 150 18.81 -15.32 18.13
C GLN A 150 19.32 -14.52 19.35
N VAL A 151 18.60 -14.54 20.47
CA VAL A 151 19.01 -13.87 21.71
C VAL A 151 20.20 -14.61 22.34
N GLU A 152 20.19 -15.95 22.32
CA GLU A 152 21.25 -16.80 22.89
C GLU A 152 22.55 -16.76 22.08
N PHE A 153 22.51 -16.69 20.74
CA PHE A 153 23.69 -16.82 19.87
C PHE A 153 24.52 -15.55 19.63
N GLY A 154 24.09 -14.37 20.10
CA GLY A 154 24.77 -13.13 19.66
C GLY A 154 24.73 -11.93 20.57
N TYR A 155 24.14 -12.02 21.77
CA TYR A 155 24.15 -10.90 22.71
C TYR A 155 24.14 -11.41 24.14
N LYS A 156 25.27 -11.23 24.86
CA LYS A 156 25.15 -10.68 26.22
C LYS A 156 24.55 -9.29 26.06
N LYS A 157 23.24 -9.20 25.79
CA LYS A 157 22.47 -7.97 25.92
C LYS A 157 22.67 -7.63 27.39
N LYS A 158 23.52 -6.64 27.70
CA LYS A 158 23.62 -6.07 29.06
C LYS A 158 22.20 -6.00 29.56
N ALA A 159 21.84 -6.75 30.61
CA ALA A 159 20.46 -7.00 31.04
C ALA A 159 19.61 -5.75 30.80
N LYS A 160 18.96 -5.68 29.63
CA LYS A 160 18.13 -4.54 29.27
C LYS A 160 16.82 -4.87 29.93
N GLU A 161 16.33 -3.94 30.73
CA GLU A 161 15.05 -4.08 31.42
C GLU A 161 13.98 -4.60 30.46
N VAL A 162 13.40 -5.75 30.80
CA VAL A 162 12.28 -6.32 30.06
C VAL A 162 11.06 -5.50 30.44
N LEU A 163 10.50 -4.79 29.46
CA LEU A 163 9.36 -3.89 29.68
C LEU A 163 8.03 -4.61 29.55
N ALA A 164 7.98 -5.69 28.78
CA ALA A 164 6.82 -6.56 28.65
C ALA A 164 7.20 -7.94 28.11
N GLN A 165 6.28 -8.89 28.23
CA GLN A 165 6.41 -10.24 27.68
C GLN A 165 5.07 -10.71 27.09
N ILE A 166 5.11 -11.38 25.95
CA ILE A 166 3.96 -12.06 25.34
C ILE A 166 4.36 -13.46 24.88
N GLY A 167 3.79 -14.50 25.50
CA GLY A 167 4.29 -15.86 25.33
C GLY A 167 5.75 -15.96 25.78
N GLN A 168 6.63 -16.49 24.93
CA GLN A 168 8.08 -16.52 25.19
C GLN A 168 8.84 -15.29 24.65
N ARG A 169 8.14 -14.32 24.03
CA ARG A 169 8.77 -13.12 23.47
C ARG A 169 8.88 -12.02 24.52
N GLU A 170 10.10 -11.64 24.87
CA GLU A 170 10.41 -10.47 25.70
C GLU A 170 10.50 -9.20 24.83
N ILE A 171 9.99 -8.08 25.35
CA ILE A 171 10.00 -6.77 24.69
C ILE A 171 10.88 -5.81 25.51
N TYR A 172 11.87 -5.20 24.86
CA TYR A 172 12.82 -4.29 25.50
C TYR A 172 12.58 -2.84 25.07
N ALA A 173 13.25 -1.88 25.72
CA ALA A 173 13.15 -0.45 25.40
C ALA A 173 13.35 -0.12 23.90
N ASP A 174 14.33 -0.74 23.24
CA ASP A 174 14.58 -0.50 21.80
C ASP A 174 13.42 -1.00 20.92
N ASP A 175 12.68 -2.01 21.37
CA ASP A 175 11.53 -2.57 20.64
C ASP A 175 10.33 -1.64 20.74
N VAL A 176 10.14 -0.98 21.89
CA VAL A 176 9.05 -0.02 22.10
C VAL A 176 9.12 1.12 21.08
N GLN A 177 10.31 1.65 20.80
CA GLN A 177 10.47 2.70 19.79
C GLN A 177 10.10 2.22 18.38
N LYS A 178 10.44 0.98 18.04
CA LYS A 178 10.06 0.36 16.76
C LYS A 178 8.55 0.14 16.68
N ILE A 179 7.92 -0.31 17.78
CA ILE A 179 6.47 -0.48 17.90
C ILE A 179 5.76 0.84 17.63
N ILE A 180 6.15 1.91 18.32
CA ILE A 180 5.60 3.26 18.14
C ILE A 180 5.72 3.70 16.68
N THR A 181 6.92 3.56 16.10
CA THR A 181 7.17 3.96 14.70
C THR A 181 6.24 3.23 13.73
N ARG A 182 6.03 1.91 13.91
CA ARG A 182 5.11 1.12 13.08
C ARG A 182 3.65 1.50 13.31
N GLN A 183 3.23 1.76 14.55
CA GLN A 183 1.87 2.17 14.87
C GLN A 183 1.54 3.52 14.24
N ILE A 184 2.44 4.51 14.36
CA ILE A 184 2.30 5.81 13.70
C ILE A 184 2.18 5.58 12.19
N ALA A 185 3.13 4.88 11.56
CA ALA A 185 3.09 4.60 10.12
C ALA A 185 1.79 3.90 9.68
N THR A 186 1.27 2.97 10.49
CA THR A 186 0.00 2.27 10.21
C THR A 186 -1.18 3.22 10.29
N LYS A 187 -1.30 4.00 11.38
CA LYS A 187 -2.37 5.01 11.55
C LYS A 187 -2.30 6.06 10.45
N THR A 188 -1.12 6.52 10.08
CA THR A 188 -0.86 7.42 8.93
C THR A 188 -1.36 6.82 7.63
N ASN A 189 -1.02 5.56 7.33
CA ASN A 189 -1.44 4.89 6.11
C ASN A 189 -2.96 4.71 6.05
N LEU A 190 -3.59 4.30 7.15
CA LEU A 190 -5.04 4.18 7.25
C LEU A 190 -5.72 5.53 7.07
N MET A 191 -5.19 6.58 7.68
CA MET A 191 -5.71 7.93 7.53
C MET A 191 -5.56 8.44 6.10
N ARG A 192 -4.45 8.16 5.42
CA ARG A 192 -4.26 8.44 3.99
C ARG A 192 -5.27 7.69 3.11
N LEU A 193 -5.69 6.48 3.50
CA LEU A 193 -6.76 5.75 2.80
C LEU A 193 -8.13 6.40 3.00
N ALA A 194 -8.42 6.88 4.20
CA ALA A 194 -9.73 7.47 4.55
C ALA A 194 -9.86 8.92 4.08
N PHE A 195 -8.77 9.70 4.14
CA PHE A 195 -8.73 11.13 3.85
C PHE A 195 -7.50 11.47 2.99
N PRO A 196 -7.48 11.12 1.69
CA PRO A 196 -6.33 11.35 0.81
C PRO A 196 -5.86 12.80 0.77
N GLN A 197 -6.78 13.77 0.88
CA GLN A 197 -6.45 15.20 0.92
C GLN A 197 -5.68 15.63 2.18
N MET A 198 -5.76 14.87 3.28
CA MET A 198 -5.01 15.16 4.52
C MET A 198 -3.63 14.52 4.56
N ALA A 199 -3.26 13.73 3.55
CA ALA A 199 -2.01 12.96 3.54
C ALA A 199 -0.74 13.83 3.56
N GLN A 200 -0.85 15.13 3.26
CA GLN A 200 0.27 16.08 3.28
C GLN A 200 0.37 16.86 4.60
N ASN A 201 -0.50 16.60 5.58
CA ASN A 201 -0.46 17.32 6.85
C ASN A 201 0.67 16.80 7.75
N THR A 202 1.89 17.32 7.56
CA THR A 202 3.09 16.99 8.35
C THR A 202 2.91 17.33 9.83
N GLN A 203 2.17 18.40 10.14
CA GLN A 203 1.91 18.83 11.52
C GLN A 203 1.09 17.80 12.30
N LEU A 204 0.15 17.13 11.63
CA LEU A 204 -0.61 16.04 12.24
C LEU A 204 0.28 14.85 12.58
N MET A 205 1.23 14.50 11.71
CA MET A 205 2.19 13.41 11.94
C MET A 205 3.17 13.74 13.08
N GLU A 206 3.64 14.99 13.14
CA GLU A 206 4.50 15.47 14.22
C GLU A 206 3.75 15.48 15.55
N GLY A 207 2.49 15.94 15.57
CA GLY A 207 1.63 15.87 16.75
C GLY A 207 1.43 14.44 17.24
N MET A 208 1.18 13.50 16.32
CA MET A 208 1.05 12.08 16.64
C MET A 208 2.35 11.44 17.16
N SER A 209 3.52 11.99 16.80
CA SER A 209 4.81 11.47 17.27
C SER A 209 5.12 11.99 18.68
N LYS A 210 4.87 13.28 18.94
CA LYS A 210 5.16 13.94 20.22
C LYS A 210 4.46 13.28 21.42
N GLN A 211 3.22 12.81 21.24
CA GLN A 211 2.49 12.12 22.31
C GLN A 211 3.16 10.81 22.78
N TYR A 212 4.06 10.22 21.99
CA TYR A 212 4.79 8.98 22.31
C TYR A 212 6.23 9.22 22.76
N GLU A 213 6.66 10.47 22.92
CA GLU A 213 8.02 10.80 23.39
C GLU A 213 8.14 10.65 24.92
N THR A 214 7.05 10.87 25.66
CA THR A 214 6.99 10.75 27.12
C THR A 214 7.00 9.30 27.60
N ALA A 215 7.36 9.08 28.86
CA ALA A 215 7.36 7.73 29.46
C ALA A 215 5.95 7.11 29.47
N GLU A 216 4.94 7.92 29.79
CA GLU A 216 3.53 7.54 29.77
C GLU A 216 3.07 7.19 28.36
N GLY A 217 3.45 7.99 27.36
CA GLY A 217 3.13 7.74 25.96
C GLY A 217 3.73 6.42 25.45
N LYS A 218 4.98 6.15 25.79
CA LYS A 218 5.65 4.88 25.45
C LYS A 218 4.98 3.68 26.11
N LYS A 219 4.60 3.81 27.38
CA LYS A 219 3.86 2.77 28.11
C LYS A 219 2.51 2.51 27.44
N ALA A 220 1.74 3.55 27.13
CA ALA A 220 0.44 3.42 26.46
C ALA A 220 0.56 2.76 25.08
N ALA A 221 1.58 3.12 24.29
CA ALA A 221 1.85 2.48 23.00
C ALA A 221 2.16 0.98 23.12
N LEU A 222 2.95 0.62 24.15
CA LEU A 222 3.28 -0.78 24.45
C LEU A 222 2.04 -1.57 24.90
N GLU A 223 1.21 -1.01 25.77
CA GLU A 223 -0.05 -1.61 26.20
C GLU A 223 -1.02 -1.80 25.02
N GLU A 224 -1.18 -0.78 24.16
CA GLU A 224 -1.99 -0.86 22.92
C GLU A 224 -1.46 -1.95 21.99
N TYR A 225 -0.13 -2.05 21.84
CA TYR A 225 0.50 -3.10 21.03
C TYR A 225 0.22 -4.51 21.57
N LEU A 226 0.43 -4.73 22.87
CA LEU A 226 0.20 -6.02 23.51
C LEU A 226 -1.26 -6.44 23.40
N PHE A 227 -2.19 -5.52 23.64
CA PHE A 227 -3.62 -5.77 23.52
C PHE A 227 -4.00 -6.22 22.11
N HIS A 228 -3.53 -5.51 21.07
CA HIS A 228 -3.77 -5.90 19.69
C HIS A 228 -3.13 -7.24 19.30
N GLU A 229 -1.92 -7.51 19.77
CA GLU A 229 -1.22 -8.77 19.50
C GLU A 229 -1.98 -9.97 20.12
N VAL A 230 -2.49 -9.84 21.36
CA VAL A 230 -3.32 -10.86 22.01
C VAL A 230 -4.62 -11.09 21.24
N LEU A 231 -5.32 -10.01 20.87
CA LEU A 231 -6.55 -10.11 20.07
C LEU A 231 -6.31 -10.75 18.70
N TRP A 232 -5.19 -10.43 18.06
CA TRP A 232 -4.82 -11.04 16.79
C TRP A 232 -4.56 -12.53 16.93
N ARG A 233 -3.81 -12.96 17.95
CA ARG A 233 -3.60 -14.39 18.25
C ARG A 233 -4.92 -15.12 18.47
N LYS A 234 -5.86 -14.51 19.20
CA LYS A 234 -7.21 -15.05 19.41
C LYS A 234 -8.00 -15.17 18.11
N ALA A 235 -7.99 -14.13 17.27
CA ALA A 235 -8.64 -14.15 15.96
C ALA A 235 -8.03 -15.22 15.02
N VAL A 236 -6.74 -15.49 15.19
CA VAL A 236 -6.05 -16.57 14.49
C VAL A 236 -6.48 -17.94 15.00
N GLU A 237 -6.51 -18.14 16.31
CA GLU A 237 -6.99 -19.37 16.94
C GLU A 237 -8.44 -19.70 16.54
N ASP A 238 -9.29 -18.68 16.48
CA ASP A 238 -10.70 -18.80 16.08
C ASP A 238 -10.91 -19.00 14.58
N GLY A 239 -9.85 -18.97 13.78
CA GLY A 239 -9.95 -19.20 12.34
C GLY A 239 -10.54 -18.03 11.54
N LEU A 240 -10.78 -16.86 12.14
CA LEU A 240 -11.43 -15.72 11.48
C LEU A 240 -10.71 -15.30 10.18
N HIS A 241 -9.38 -15.33 10.19
CA HIS A 241 -8.56 -15.03 9.02
C HIS A 241 -8.75 -16.00 7.82
N ASN A 242 -9.35 -17.18 8.01
CA ASN A 242 -9.66 -18.13 6.94
C ASN A 242 -11.05 -17.89 6.33
N GLU A 243 -11.88 -17.07 6.95
CA GLU A 243 -13.21 -16.79 6.43
C GLU A 243 -13.12 -16.04 5.10
N SER A 244 -13.96 -16.44 4.14
CA SER A 244 -13.95 -15.85 2.79
C SER A 244 -14.13 -14.33 2.82
N VAL A 245 -14.96 -13.82 3.75
CA VAL A 245 -15.22 -12.38 3.92
C VAL A 245 -13.94 -11.63 4.31
N HIS A 246 -13.16 -12.18 5.24
CA HIS A 246 -11.90 -11.58 5.68
C HIS A 246 -10.83 -11.64 4.59
N GLN A 247 -10.68 -12.78 3.91
CA GLN A 247 -9.73 -12.90 2.79
C GLN A 247 -10.04 -11.93 1.64
N LYS A 248 -11.32 -11.77 1.29
CA LYS A 248 -11.76 -10.78 0.30
C LYS A 248 -11.47 -9.36 0.76
N SER A 249 -11.74 -9.05 2.03
CA SER A 249 -11.46 -7.74 2.62
C SER A 249 -9.97 -7.39 2.56
N VAL A 250 -9.09 -8.33 2.94
CA VAL A 250 -7.62 -8.14 2.85
C VAL A 250 -7.19 -7.87 1.40
N LYS A 251 -7.67 -8.67 0.44
CA LYS A 251 -7.38 -8.45 -0.99
C LYS A 251 -7.86 -7.09 -1.48
N ASN A 252 -9.05 -6.65 -1.07
CA ASN A 252 -9.62 -5.36 -1.44
C ASN A 252 -8.82 -4.20 -0.83
N ILE A 253 -8.42 -4.30 0.44
CA ILE A 253 -7.57 -3.31 1.10
C ILE A 253 -6.22 -3.22 0.40
N ALA A 254 -5.57 -4.36 0.12
CA ALA A 254 -4.31 -4.40 -0.61
C ALA A 254 -4.43 -3.75 -2.00
N LYS A 255 -5.50 -4.06 -2.75
CA LYS A 255 -5.79 -3.43 -4.04
C LYS A 255 -5.93 -1.91 -3.91
N ARG A 256 -6.69 -1.42 -2.92
CA ARG A 256 -6.87 0.02 -2.67
C ARG A 256 -5.56 0.72 -2.30
N LEU A 257 -4.71 0.08 -1.47
CA LEU A 257 -3.39 0.59 -1.12
C LEU A 257 -2.50 0.75 -2.37
N LEU A 258 -2.48 -0.25 -3.25
CA LEU A 258 -1.71 -0.19 -4.50
C LEU A 258 -2.24 0.88 -5.45
N VAL A 259 -3.56 0.99 -5.61
CA VAL A 259 -4.18 2.06 -6.41
C VAL A 259 -3.78 3.43 -5.87
N ASN A 260 -3.89 3.64 -4.56
CA ASN A 260 -3.51 4.91 -3.94
C ASN A 260 -2.02 5.22 -4.13
N GLU A 261 -1.13 4.23 -4.03
CA GLU A 261 0.30 4.44 -4.27
C GLU A 261 0.57 4.84 -5.72
N VAL A 262 -0.11 4.22 -6.70
CA VAL A 262 -0.03 4.64 -8.10
C VAL A 262 -0.52 6.07 -8.28
N LEU A 263 -1.68 6.43 -7.70
CA LEU A 263 -2.19 7.80 -7.78
C LEU A 263 -1.25 8.82 -7.13
N GLN A 264 -0.61 8.47 -6.01
CA GLN A 264 0.37 9.34 -5.38
C GLN A 264 1.58 9.57 -6.28
N ARG A 265 2.10 8.51 -6.90
CA ARG A 265 3.29 8.57 -7.77
C ARG A 265 3.04 9.24 -9.11
N GLU A 266 1.94 8.88 -9.75
CA GLU A 266 1.65 9.24 -11.14
C GLU A 266 0.79 10.50 -11.23
N VAL A 267 -0.03 10.83 -10.23
CA VAL A 267 -0.90 12.02 -10.27
C VAL A 267 -0.38 13.09 -9.31
N ASN A 268 -0.33 12.81 -8.01
CA ASN A 268 -0.04 13.86 -7.01
C ASN A 268 1.35 14.47 -7.14
N ARG A 269 2.39 13.66 -7.43
CA ARG A 269 3.76 14.18 -7.63
C ARG A 269 3.89 15.16 -8.79
N GLN A 270 2.97 15.14 -9.75
CA GLN A 270 2.98 16.06 -10.88
C GLN A 270 2.32 17.41 -10.54
N ILE A 271 1.59 17.50 -9.43
CA ILE A 271 0.85 18.69 -9.06
C ILE A 271 1.73 19.59 -8.21
N VAL A 272 2.24 20.65 -8.83
CA VAL A 272 2.84 21.80 -8.13
C VAL A 272 1.94 22.99 -8.40
N VAL A 273 1.49 23.69 -7.37
CA VAL A 273 0.73 24.95 -7.51
C VAL A 273 1.72 26.10 -7.35
N LEU A 274 1.95 26.84 -8.42
CA LEU A 274 2.88 27.96 -8.43
C LEU A 274 2.20 29.25 -7.93
N PRO A 275 2.95 30.17 -7.28
CA PRO A 275 2.39 31.45 -6.83
C PRO A 275 1.71 32.25 -7.95
N GLU A 276 2.25 32.21 -9.17
CA GLU A 276 1.70 32.90 -10.33
C GLU A 276 0.33 32.34 -10.74
N GLU A 277 0.11 31.03 -10.56
CA GLU A 277 -1.19 30.39 -10.81
C GLU A 277 -2.24 30.85 -9.81
N ILE A 278 -1.85 31.04 -8.54
CA ILE A 278 -2.74 31.57 -7.49
C ILE A 278 -3.13 33.01 -7.84
N ASN A 279 -2.17 33.85 -8.23
CA ASN A 279 -2.42 35.24 -8.61
C ASN A 279 -3.37 35.33 -9.82
N ALA A 280 -3.09 34.55 -10.87
CA ALA A 280 -3.92 34.51 -12.07
C ALA A 280 -5.35 34.03 -11.74
N TYR A 281 -5.47 33.00 -10.89
CA TYR A 281 -6.77 32.49 -10.46
C TYR A 281 -7.57 33.54 -9.70
N TYR A 282 -6.94 34.24 -8.75
CA TYR A 282 -7.57 35.31 -7.99
C TYR A 282 -8.09 36.43 -8.91
N GLN A 283 -7.27 36.89 -9.86
CA GLN A 283 -7.66 37.94 -10.80
C GLN A 283 -8.84 37.53 -11.69
N GLN A 284 -8.84 36.28 -12.18
CA GLN A 284 -9.90 35.76 -13.04
C GLN A 284 -11.20 35.45 -12.30
N ASN A 285 -11.14 35.20 -10.99
CA ASN A 285 -12.28 34.79 -10.17
C ASN A 285 -12.53 35.77 -9.01
N ALA A 286 -12.11 37.03 -9.12
CA ALA A 286 -12.14 38.01 -8.02
C ALA A 286 -13.54 38.16 -7.41
N ALA A 287 -14.58 38.09 -8.25
CA ALA A 287 -15.98 38.16 -7.83
C ALA A 287 -16.41 37.05 -6.86
N GLN A 288 -15.69 35.92 -6.80
CA GLN A 288 -15.96 34.81 -5.87
C GLN A 288 -15.32 35.03 -4.48
N PHE A 289 -14.42 36.00 -4.34
CA PHE A 289 -13.65 36.27 -3.12
C PHE A 289 -14.11 37.56 -2.46
N VAL A 290 -15.40 37.62 -2.15
CA VAL A 290 -16.03 38.80 -1.58
C VAL A 290 -16.68 38.42 -0.27
N SER A 291 -16.34 39.16 0.79
CA SER A 291 -17.05 39.08 2.05
C SER A 291 -18.43 39.71 1.87
N PRO A 292 -19.54 38.98 2.12
CA PRO A 292 -20.87 39.55 2.01
C PRO A 292 -21.05 40.66 3.05
N ALA A 293 -21.84 41.68 2.70
CA ALA A 293 -22.21 42.70 3.67
C ALA A 293 -23.06 42.08 4.79
N PHE A 294 -22.83 42.48 6.03
CA PHE A 294 -23.69 42.11 7.15
C PHE A 294 -23.82 43.25 8.14
N ALA A 295 -24.90 43.22 8.92
CA ALA A 295 -25.12 44.13 10.02
C ALA A 295 -25.63 43.34 11.23
N LYS A 296 -25.05 43.63 12.39
CA LYS A 296 -25.54 43.13 13.68
C LYS A 296 -26.50 44.16 14.23
N VAL A 297 -27.77 43.81 14.30
CA VAL A 297 -28.86 44.74 14.62
C VAL A 297 -29.75 44.21 15.73
N THR A 298 -30.31 45.12 16.52
CA THR A 298 -31.52 44.83 17.32
C THR A 298 -32.70 45.52 16.66
N ILE A 299 -33.81 44.80 16.50
CA ILE A 299 -35.03 45.31 15.86
C ILE A 299 -36.18 45.16 16.85
N LYS A 300 -36.98 46.21 17.06
CA LYS A 300 -38.18 46.16 17.90
C LYS A 300 -39.36 46.89 17.29
N ASN A 301 -40.54 46.33 17.54
CA ASN A 301 -41.84 46.92 17.18
C ASN A 301 -42.35 47.85 18.29
N PHE A 302 -42.96 48.96 17.89
CA PHE A 302 -43.57 49.98 18.75
C PHE A 302 -44.94 50.38 18.20
N SER A 303 -45.83 50.78 19.11
CA SER A 303 -47.20 51.16 18.78
C SER A 303 -47.31 52.59 18.23
N ASN A 304 -46.34 53.46 18.53
CA ASN A 304 -46.28 54.82 18.00
C ASN A 304 -44.82 55.30 17.81
N GLU A 305 -44.63 56.35 17.02
CA GLU A 305 -43.31 56.87 16.66
C GLU A 305 -42.54 57.47 17.84
N GLU A 306 -43.24 58.11 18.78
CA GLU A 306 -42.63 58.74 19.96
C GLU A 306 -42.02 57.69 20.92
N GLN A 307 -42.73 56.59 21.18
CA GLN A 307 -42.19 55.45 21.95
C GLN A 307 -40.97 54.85 21.27
N ALA A 308 -40.97 54.76 19.93
CA ALA A 308 -39.81 54.30 19.19
C ALA A 308 -38.63 55.26 19.38
N LYS A 309 -38.84 56.59 19.35
CA LYS A 309 -37.78 57.60 19.54
C LYS A 309 -37.18 57.60 20.95
N GLU A 310 -38.01 57.43 21.97
CA GLU A 310 -37.56 57.45 23.38
C GLU A 310 -36.98 56.11 23.86
N ALA A 311 -37.19 55.03 23.11
CA ALA A 311 -36.69 53.70 23.48
C ALA A 311 -35.16 53.65 23.59
N ILE A 312 -34.69 53.11 24.72
CA ILE A 312 -33.27 52.81 24.99
C ILE A 312 -33.15 51.30 25.15
N LEU A 313 -32.12 50.70 24.54
CA LEU A 313 -31.83 49.27 24.69
C LEU A 313 -31.22 48.98 26.06
N SER A 314 -31.74 47.97 26.76
CA SER A 314 -31.05 47.39 27.91
C SER A 314 -29.84 46.54 27.46
N GLU A 315 -28.89 46.26 28.35
CA GLU A 315 -27.73 45.43 28.02
C GLU A 315 -28.12 44.00 27.58
N GLU A 316 -29.10 43.39 28.24
CA GLU A 316 -29.65 42.07 27.85
C GLU A 316 -30.24 42.07 26.43
N GLU A 317 -30.70 43.22 25.93
CA GLU A 317 -31.28 43.35 24.59
C GLU A 317 -30.24 43.64 23.51
N LYS A 318 -29.09 44.20 23.89
CA LYS A 318 -27.92 44.31 23.02
C LYS A 318 -27.29 42.94 22.77
N GLU A 319 -27.29 42.07 23.78
CA GLU A 319 -26.80 40.69 23.66
C GLU A 319 -27.67 39.83 22.71
N LYS A 320 -28.96 40.17 22.55
CA LYS A 320 -29.89 39.52 21.62
C LYS A 320 -29.83 40.03 20.17
N ALA A 321 -28.81 40.83 19.83
CA ALA A 321 -28.68 41.35 18.47
C ALA A 321 -28.53 40.22 17.44
N ILE A 322 -29.28 40.33 16.35
CA ILE A 322 -29.32 39.38 15.25
C ILE A 322 -28.41 39.85 14.12
N THR A 323 -27.89 38.91 13.32
CA THR A 323 -27.13 39.23 12.12
C THR A 323 -28.05 39.21 10.92
N ILE A 324 -28.10 40.32 10.18
CA ILE A 324 -28.83 40.44 8.91
C ILE A 324 -27.85 40.66 7.76
N THR A 325 -28.27 40.29 6.55
CA THR A 325 -27.55 40.47 5.28
C THR A 325 -28.47 41.19 4.28
N PRO A 326 -27.95 41.70 3.14
CA PRO A 326 -28.79 42.29 2.10
C PRO A 326 -29.90 41.37 1.57
N GLU A 327 -29.77 40.05 1.71
CA GLU A 327 -30.78 39.07 1.29
C GLU A 327 -31.74 38.66 2.41
N THR A 328 -31.57 39.20 3.63
CA THR A 328 -32.48 38.89 4.73
C THR A 328 -33.85 39.52 4.46
N SER A 329 -34.87 38.69 4.27
CA SER A 329 -36.24 39.15 4.02
C SER A 329 -37.13 39.08 5.25
N ARG A 330 -36.79 38.30 6.27
CA ARG A 330 -37.66 38.06 7.44
C ARG A 330 -36.86 37.93 8.73
N VAL A 331 -37.44 38.45 9.81
CA VAL A 331 -36.93 38.31 11.19
C VAL A 331 -38.06 37.84 12.09
N ASP A 332 -37.77 36.88 12.96
CA ASP A 332 -38.71 36.36 13.94
C ASP A 332 -39.20 37.49 14.86
N ASP A 333 -40.48 37.45 15.26
CA ASP A 333 -41.19 38.50 16.01
C ASP A 333 -41.41 39.87 15.31
N ILE A 334 -40.71 40.14 14.20
CA ILE A 334 -40.85 41.38 13.41
C ILE A 334 -41.66 41.16 12.13
N GLY A 335 -41.41 40.07 11.41
CA GLY A 335 -42.04 39.77 10.12
C GLY A 335 -41.13 40.10 8.94
N ASP A 336 -41.74 40.46 7.81
CA ASP A 336 -41.03 40.83 6.58
C ASP A 336 -40.31 42.18 6.78
N ILE A 337 -39.00 42.18 6.55
CA ILE A 337 -38.13 43.36 6.68
C ILE A 337 -37.42 43.71 5.36
N SER A 338 -37.75 43.04 4.25
CA SER A 338 -37.12 43.26 2.94
C SER A 338 -37.11 44.73 2.50
N SER A 339 -38.15 45.48 2.84
CA SER A 339 -38.28 46.89 2.47
C SER A 339 -37.30 47.81 3.21
N ILE A 340 -36.85 47.43 4.41
CA ILE A 340 -35.95 48.24 5.24
C ILE A 340 -34.49 47.79 5.14
N VAL A 341 -34.24 46.53 4.77
CA VAL A 341 -32.88 45.98 4.63
C VAL A 341 -32.07 46.73 3.56
N GLY A 342 -32.69 47.08 2.43
CA GLY A 342 -32.04 47.91 1.41
C GLY A 342 -31.63 49.29 1.93
N GLU A 343 -32.45 49.89 2.81
CA GLU A 343 -32.14 51.18 3.45
C GLU A 343 -31.02 51.06 4.49
N ILE A 344 -31.02 49.98 5.29
CA ILE A 344 -30.00 49.70 6.33
C ILE A 344 -28.60 49.58 5.72
N PHE A 345 -28.47 48.95 4.55
CA PHE A 345 -27.18 48.77 3.87
C PHE A 345 -26.82 49.93 2.91
N SER A 346 -27.67 50.95 2.78
CA SER A 346 -27.41 52.13 1.95
C SER A 346 -26.43 53.12 2.61
N GLU A 347 -25.78 53.98 1.83
CA GLU A 347 -24.87 55.01 2.35
C GLU A 347 -25.57 56.06 3.24
N ALA A 348 -26.90 56.18 3.17
CA ALA A 348 -27.72 57.10 3.95
C ALA A 348 -28.20 56.52 5.30
N SER A 349 -27.85 55.27 5.60
CA SER A 349 -28.28 54.50 6.79
C SER A 349 -27.97 55.17 8.14
N SER A 350 -26.93 56.00 8.23
CA SER A 350 -26.48 56.62 9.48
C SER A 350 -27.48 57.61 10.11
N ALA A 351 -28.53 58.04 9.40
CA ALA A 351 -29.49 59.04 9.89
C ALA A 351 -30.87 58.47 10.27
N LYS A 352 -31.28 57.32 9.70
CA LYS A 352 -32.66 56.78 9.87
C LYS A 352 -32.64 55.51 10.72
N THR A 353 -33.19 55.63 11.93
CA THR A 353 -33.27 54.51 12.89
C THR A 353 -34.69 53.97 13.06
N ILE A 354 -35.71 54.67 12.53
CA ILE A 354 -37.12 54.31 12.67
C ILE A 354 -37.74 54.12 11.28
N TYR A 355 -38.49 53.02 11.13
CA TYR A 355 -39.13 52.57 9.90
C TYR A 355 -40.60 52.24 10.16
N THR A 356 -41.43 52.28 9.12
CA THR A 356 -42.83 51.89 9.21
C THR A 356 -43.04 50.59 8.43
N LEU A 357 -43.48 49.55 9.13
CA LEU A 357 -43.72 48.21 8.58
C LEU A 357 -45.12 47.76 8.99
N ASN A 358 -46.00 47.48 8.02
CA ASN A 358 -47.38 46.98 8.26
C ASN A 358 -48.12 47.75 9.38
N GLU A 359 -48.18 49.08 9.26
CA GLU A 359 -48.84 49.99 10.22
C GLU A 359 -48.20 50.03 11.64
N LYS A 360 -47.03 49.42 11.84
CA LYS A 360 -46.25 49.48 13.08
C LYS A 360 -44.96 50.29 12.88
N PHE A 361 -44.47 50.87 13.97
CA PHE A 361 -43.19 51.57 13.99
C PHE A 361 -42.10 50.60 14.44
N VAL A 362 -41.02 50.52 13.69
CA VAL A 362 -39.90 49.61 13.95
C VAL A 362 -38.65 50.43 14.14
N ARG A 363 -37.97 50.25 15.28
CA ARG A 363 -36.66 50.86 15.50
C ARG A 363 -35.56 49.82 15.32
N VAL A 364 -34.54 50.21 14.58
CA VAL A 364 -33.36 49.41 14.29
C VAL A 364 -32.16 50.07 14.97
N TRP A 365 -31.46 49.32 15.80
CA TRP A 365 -30.17 49.70 16.35
C TRP A 365 -29.09 48.87 15.67
N ILE A 366 -28.16 49.55 15.00
CA ILE A 366 -27.03 48.92 14.33
C ILE A 366 -25.84 48.95 15.30
N HIS A 367 -25.40 47.77 15.74
CA HIS A 367 -24.25 47.62 16.63
C HIS A 367 -22.95 47.47 15.86
N GLU A 368 -23.02 46.76 14.74
CA GLU A 368 -21.89 46.49 13.85
C GLU A 368 -22.42 46.47 12.41
N MET A 369 -21.65 47.01 11.48
CA MET A 369 -21.97 46.95 10.06
C MET A 369 -20.68 46.82 9.27
N GLU A 370 -20.58 45.75 8.50
CA GLU A 370 -19.50 45.55 7.55
C GLU A 370 -20.07 45.60 6.14
N LYS A 371 -19.54 46.50 5.32
CA LYS A 371 -19.92 46.59 3.90
C LYS A 371 -19.28 45.43 3.14
N GLN A 372 -19.88 45.13 1.99
CA GLN A 372 -19.30 44.18 1.06
C GLN A 372 -17.86 44.59 0.74
N LYS A 373 -16.93 43.67 0.94
CA LYS A 373 -15.50 43.96 0.79
C LYS A 373 -14.84 42.85 -0.01
N GLN A 374 -14.04 43.26 -1.00
CA GLN A 374 -13.15 42.35 -1.70
C GLN A 374 -12.11 41.79 -0.72
N GLN A 375 -12.08 40.47 -0.55
CA GLN A 375 -11.08 39.82 0.29
C GLN A 375 -9.71 39.95 -0.36
N SER A 376 -8.66 40.20 0.41
CA SER A 376 -7.33 40.31 -0.18
C SER A 376 -6.83 38.93 -0.64
N LEU A 377 -5.92 38.91 -1.61
CA LEU A 377 -5.27 37.67 -2.05
C LEU A 377 -4.66 36.89 -0.87
N GLU A 378 -4.09 37.60 0.11
CA GLU A 378 -3.45 36.98 1.27
C GLU A 378 -4.46 36.23 2.14
N ASP A 379 -5.65 36.82 2.34
CA ASP A 379 -6.73 36.24 3.15
C ASP A 379 -7.29 34.94 2.53
N VAL A 380 -7.34 34.87 1.20
CA VAL A 380 -7.91 33.73 0.47
C VAL A 380 -6.86 32.82 -0.17
N ARG A 381 -5.57 33.06 0.04
CA ARG A 381 -4.47 32.36 -0.65
C ARG A 381 -4.57 30.84 -0.50
N GLU A 382 -4.78 30.34 0.72
CA GLU A 382 -4.89 28.91 0.96
C GLU A 382 -6.12 28.28 0.29
N GLN A 383 -7.24 29.00 0.30
CA GLN A 383 -8.46 28.55 -0.37
C GLN A 383 -8.24 28.43 -1.87
N ILE A 384 -7.60 29.43 -2.48
CA ILE A 384 -7.25 29.42 -3.91
C ILE A 384 -6.28 28.29 -4.21
N GLN A 385 -5.25 28.11 -3.39
CA GLN A 385 -4.29 27.01 -3.56
C GLN A 385 -5.00 25.65 -3.56
N ARG A 386 -5.95 25.42 -2.65
CA ARG A 386 -6.78 24.19 -2.63
C ARG A 386 -7.63 24.04 -3.89
N GLN A 387 -8.28 25.11 -4.35
CA GLN A 387 -9.10 25.09 -5.56
C GLN A 387 -8.27 24.81 -6.83
N VAL A 388 -7.13 25.49 -6.98
CA VAL A 388 -6.19 25.28 -8.09
C VAL A 388 -5.64 23.86 -8.06
N TYR A 389 -5.23 23.36 -6.89
CA TYR A 389 -4.80 21.97 -6.70
C TYR A 389 -5.88 20.98 -7.15
N GLN A 390 -7.13 21.18 -6.72
CA GLN A 390 -8.25 20.30 -7.09
C GLN A 390 -8.50 20.29 -8.61
N LYS A 391 -8.48 21.47 -9.27
CA LYS A 391 -8.63 21.55 -10.72
C LYS A 391 -7.50 20.83 -11.45
N LYS A 392 -6.24 21.03 -11.04
CA LYS A 392 -5.08 20.32 -11.62
C LYS A 392 -5.17 18.81 -11.38
N TYR A 393 -5.56 18.39 -10.18
CA TYR A 393 -5.76 16.98 -9.85
C TYR A 393 -6.78 16.32 -10.77
N GLN A 394 -7.94 16.94 -10.97
CA GLN A 394 -8.99 16.43 -11.86
C GLN A 394 -8.48 16.28 -13.30
N MET A 395 -7.79 17.30 -13.82
CA MET A 395 -7.24 17.29 -15.18
C MET A 395 -6.19 16.18 -15.38
N ILE A 396 -5.19 16.10 -14.50
CA ILE A 396 -4.11 15.10 -14.60
C ILE A 396 -4.68 13.69 -14.39
N MET A 397 -5.59 13.51 -13.43
CA MET A 397 -6.28 12.23 -13.22
C MET A 397 -7.03 11.80 -14.48
N GLN A 398 -7.78 12.70 -15.12
CA GLN A 398 -8.53 12.37 -16.33
C GLN A 398 -7.59 11.93 -17.46
N GLN A 399 -6.49 12.66 -17.69
CA GLN A 399 -5.48 12.29 -18.69
C GLN A 399 -4.84 10.94 -18.38
N PHE A 400 -4.47 10.71 -17.12
CA PHE A 400 -3.90 9.44 -16.67
C PHE A 400 -4.88 8.27 -16.88
N MET A 401 -6.14 8.45 -16.51
CA MET A 401 -7.18 7.44 -16.71
C MET A 401 -7.41 7.11 -18.18
N GLN A 402 -7.41 8.10 -19.08
CA GLN A 402 -7.50 7.87 -20.52
C GLN A 402 -6.32 7.03 -21.04
N GLN A 403 -5.10 7.30 -20.58
CA GLN A 403 -3.93 6.51 -20.93
C GLN A 403 -4.04 5.07 -20.43
N LEU A 404 -4.52 4.86 -19.20
CA LEU A 404 -4.72 3.53 -18.64
C LEU A 404 -5.82 2.75 -19.36
N TYR A 405 -6.95 3.39 -19.69
CA TYR A 405 -8.03 2.75 -20.44
C TYR A 405 -7.55 2.29 -21.82
N LYS A 406 -6.78 3.12 -22.53
CA LYS A 406 -6.16 2.72 -23.79
C LYS A 406 -5.14 1.60 -23.61
N LYS A 407 -4.28 1.68 -22.59
CA LYS A 407 -3.22 0.69 -22.33
C LYS A 407 -3.77 -0.68 -21.96
N TYR A 408 -4.84 -0.72 -21.19
CA TYR A 408 -5.43 -1.96 -20.67
C TYR A 408 -6.72 -2.38 -21.40
N ASN A 409 -7.05 -1.73 -22.52
CA ASN A 409 -8.25 -1.99 -23.32
C ASN A 409 -9.53 -2.01 -22.46
N ALA A 410 -9.68 -1.03 -21.58
CA ALA A 410 -10.85 -0.91 -20.73
C ALA A 410 -11.93 -0.09 -21.46
N GLU A 411 -13.11 -0.70 -21.61
CA GLU A 411 -14.29 -0.08 -22.22
C GLU A 411 -15.37 0.11 -21.15
N MET A 412 -16.09 1.22 -21.22
CA MET A 412 -17.20 1.52 -20.34
C MET A 412 -18.50 1.39 -21.14
N PHE A 413 -19.31 0.38 -20.81
CA PHE A 413 -20.62 0.22 -21.43
C PHE A 413 -21.65 1.02 -20.63
N SER A 414 -22.27 2.00 -21.27
CA SER A 414 -23.45 2.67 -20.71
C SER A 414 -24.70 1.82 -20.96
N LYS A 415 -25.70 1.92 -20.07
CA LYS A 415 -26.97 1.17 -20.21
C LYS A 415 -27.71 1.49 -21.52
N ASP A 416 -27.44 2.65 -22.11
CA ASP A 416 -28.08 3.11 -23.35
C ASP A 416 -27.44 2.51 -24.63
N GLU A 417 -26.25 1.91 -24.51
CA GLU A 417 -25.53 1.24 -25.61
C GLU A 417 -25.72 -0.28 -25.60
N GLN A 418 -26.48 -0.83 -24.64
CA GLN A 418 -26.88 -2.23 -24.61
C GLN A 418 -28.09 -2.49 -25.52
N GLN A 419 -28.00 -2.19 -26.81
CA GLN A 419 -28.83 -2.87 -27.81
C GLN A 419 -28.12 -4.14 -28.28
N PRO A 420 -28.81 -5.29 -28.33
CA PRO A 420 -28.17 -6.59 -28.43
C PRO A 420 -27.48 -6.76 -29.79
N GLN A 421 -26.20 -7.15 -29.74
CA GLN A 421 -25.45 -7.74 -30.86
C GLN A 421 -26.03 -9.09 -31.34
N GLU A 422 -27.30 -9.42 -31.02
CA GLU A 422 -27.97 -10.65 -31.49
C GLU A 422 -28.39 -10.58 -32.97
N LYS A 423 -28.48 -9.40 -33.59
CA LYS A 423 -28.88 -9.29 -35.01
C LYS A 423 -27.77 -9.52 -36.05
N LYS A 424 -26.51 -9.76 -35.64
CA LYS A 424 -25.39 -10.00 -36.60
C LYS A 424 -25.05 -11.48 -36.82
N VAL A 425 -25.73 -12.41 -36.15
CA VAL A 425 -25.53 -13.85 -36.37
C VAL A 425 -26.53 -14.41 -37.39
N GLU A 426 -27.78 -13.93 -37.45
CA GLU A 426 -28.78 -14.45 -38.40
C GLU A 426 -28.56 -14.02 -39.87
N GLU A 427 -27.82 -12.95 -40.15
CA GLU A 427 -27.58 -12.51 -41.55
C GLU A 427 -26.36 -13.19 -42.20
N LYS A 428 -25.68 -14.11 -41.50
CA LYS A 428 -24.60 -14.94 -42.06
C LYS A 428 -24.99 -16.39 -42.34
N GLU A 429 -26.20 -16.81 -41.97
CA GLU A 429 -26.74 -18.14 -42.34
C GLU A 429 -27.75 -18.08 -43.49
N ALA A 430 -28.03 -16.89 -44.04
CA ALA A 430 -28.93 -16.70 -45.18
C ALA A 430 -28.24 -16.16 -46.45
N LYS A 431 -26.95 -16.49 -46.67
CA LYS A 431 -26.25 -16.25 -47.94
C LYS A 431 -25.45 -17.45 -48.41
#